data_AF-A0A562R1S0-F1
#
_entry.id   AF-A0A562R1S0-F1
#
_cell.length_a   1.000
_cell.length_b   1.000
_cell.length_c   1.000
_cell.angle_alpha   90.00
_cell.angle_beta   90.00
_cell.angle_gamma   90.00
#
_symmetry.space_group_name_H-M   'P 1'
#
loop_
_entity.id
_entity.type
_entity.pdbx_description
1 polymer ?
#
loop_
_entity_poly.entity_id
_entity_poly.type
_entity_poly.pdbx_seq_one_letter_code
_entity_poly.pdbx_strand_id
1 'polypeptide(L)'
;MSITPQELQQLMLEVEEEDPIDFADLPFDEHDLRGIVASHLCEMADALESFSEEDRQLTLLAVSAKLVLENMVLHIQLLRRHGLPLNGQAEALLARLRKKE
;
A
#
# COMPACT_ATOMS: atom_id res chain seq x y z
N MET A 1 -21.01 -8.56 -2.47
CA MET A 1 -21.31 -7.12 -2.49
C MET A 1 -20.04 -6.43 -2.90
N SER A 2 -20.04 -5.75 -4.05
CA SER A 2 -18.94 -4.92 -4.50
C SER A 2 -19.01 -3.58 -3.76
N ILE A 3 -17.92 -3.22 -3.09
CA ILE A 3 -17.77 -1.92 -2.46
C ILE A 3 -17.67 -0.84 -3.55
N THR A 4 -18.34 0.30 -3.36
CA THR A 4 -18.22 1.42 -4.29
C THR A 4 -16.93 2.19 -4.05
N PRO A 5 -16.39 2.91 -5.06
CA PRO A 5 -15.20 3.74 -4.87
C PRO A 5 -15.33 4.76 -3.74
N GLN A 6 -16.51 5.34 -3.55
CA GLN A 6 -16.79 6.31 -2.49
C GLN A 6 -16.75 5.68 -1.10
N GLU A 7 -17.33 4.48 -0.96
CA GLU A 7 -17.26 3.71 0.29
C GLU A 7 -15.82 3.29 0.60
N LEU A 8 -15.07 2.84 -0.42
CA LEU A 8 -13.67 2.48 -0.25
C LEU A 8 -12.81 3.68 0.16
N GLN A 9 -13.04 4.84 -0.45
CA GLN A 9 -12.36 6.07 -0.08
C GLN A 9 -12.65 6.49 1.37
N GLN A 10 -13.89 6.30 1.83
CA GLN A 10 -14.23 6.56 3.23
C GLN A 10 -13.50 5.61 4.18
N LEU A 11 -13.43 4.31 3.85
CA LEU A 11 -12.67 3.35 4.65
C LEU A 11 -11.17 3.65 4.64
N MET A 12 -10.61 4.14 3.53
CA MET A 12 -9.21 4.57 3.48
C MET A 12 -8.95 5.68 4.48
N LEU A 13 -9.83 6.69 4.57
CA LEU A 13 -9.71 7.78 5.54
C LEU A 13 -9.75 7.26 6.98
N GLU A 14 -10.62 6.30 7.28
CA GLU A 14 -10.71 5.68 8.61
C GLU A 14 -9.42 4.95 9.00
N VAL A 15 -8.82 4.20 8.06
CA VAL A 15 -7.53 3.52 8.30
C VAL A 15 -6.40 4.52 8.48
N GLU A 16 -6.42 5.63 7.73
CA GLU A 16 -5.44 6.69 7.83
C GLU A 16 -5.52 7.50 9.15
N GLU A 17 -6.63 7.42 9.90
CA GLU A 17 -6.69 7.99 11.26
C GLU A 17 -5.71 7.27 12.21
N GLU A 18 -5.53 5.96 12.04
CA GLU A 18 -4.60 5.14 12.82
C GLU A 18 -3.16 5.19 12.28
N ASP A 19 -3.01 5.25 10.94
CA ASP A 19 -1.71 5.31 10.24
C ASP A 19 -1.71 6.40 9.16
N PRO A 20 -1.42 7.66 9.53
CA PRO A 20 -1.48 8.78 8.60
C PRO A 20 -0.46 8.66 7.46
N ILE A 21 -0.92 8.89 6.23
CA ILE A 21 -0.04 8.97 5.06
C ILE A 21 0.57 10.36 4.96
N ASP A 22 1.89 10.44 4.83
CA ASP A 22 2.60 11.67 4.50
C ASP A 22 2.60 11.88 2.97
N PHE A 23 1.72 12.77 2.50
CA PHE A 23 1.65 13.14 1.08
C PHE A 23 2.77 14.10 0.66
N ALA A 24 3.62 14.56 1.59
CA ALA A 24 4.66 15.56 1.36
C ALA A 24 4.10 16.81 0.63
N ASP A 25 4.92 17.49 -0.18
CA ASP A 25 4.50 18.62 -1.01
C ASP A 25 4.08 18.16 -2.42
N LEU A 26 3.31 17.07 -2.52
CA LEU A 26 2.82 16.62 -3.82
C LEU A 26 1.90 17.69 -4.44
N PRO A 27 2.03 17.98 -5.75
CA PRO A 27 1.25 19.02 -6.42
C PRO A 27 -0.18 18.55 -6.78
N PHE A 28 -0.74 17.63 -6.00
CA PHE A 28 -2.02 16.98 -6.27
C PHE A 28 -2.92 17.08 -5.05
N ASP A 29 -4.23 17.15 -5.29
CA ASP A 29 -5.21 17.08 -4.22
C ASP A 29 -5.28 15.65 -3.65
N GLU A 30 -5.18 15.54 -2.33
CA GLU A 30 -5.12 14.23 -1.67
C GLU A 30 -6.46 13.48 -1.75
N HIS A 31 -7.59 14.20 -1.79
CA HIS A 31 -8.91 13.59 -1.93
C HIS A 31 -9.06 13.02 -3.35
N ASP A 32 -8.67 13.77 -4.38
CA ASP A 32 -8.66 13.30 -5.76
C ASP A 32 -7.74 12.08 -5.93
N LEU A 33 -6.56 12.09 -5.30
CA LEU A 33 -5.63 10.97 -5.35
C LEU A 33 -6.23 9.69 -4.73
N ARG A 34 -6.89 9.81 -3.57
CA ARG A 34 -7.61 8.69 -2.95
C ARG A 34 -8.74 8.20 -3.85
N GLY A 35 -9.48 9.10 -4.49
CA GLY A 35 -10.55 8.75 -5.43
C GLY A 35 -10.06 7.94 -6.63
N ILE A 36 -8.91 8.31 -7.20
CA ILE A 36 -8.27 7.56 -8.30
C ILE A 36 -7.89 6.14 -7.86
N VAL A 37 -7.25 6.02 -6.70
CA VAL A 37 -6.82 4.72 -6.14
C VAL A 37 -8.04 3.84 -5.82
N ALA A 38 -9.06 4.40 -5.18
CA ALA A 38 -10.28 3.69 -4.83
C ALA A 38 -11.01 3.18 -6.08
N SER A 39 -11.12 4.02 -7.12
CA SER A 39 -11.74 3.63 -8.39
C SER A 39 -10.98 2.47 -9.05
N HIS A 40 -9.65 2.56 -9.09
CA HIS A 40 -8.81 1.50 -9.66
C HIS A 40 -8.95 0.16 -8.90
N LEU A 41 -9.00 0.21 -7.56
CA LEU A 41 -9.17 -0.99 -6.75
C LEU A 41 -10.55 -1.63 -6.91
N CYS A 42 -11.61 -0.83 -7.09
CA CYS A 42 -12.94 -1.35 -7.42
C CYS A 42 -12.94 -2.05 -8.79
N GLU A 43 -12.32 -1.46 -9.82
CA GLU A 43 -12.17 -2.11 -11.14
C GLU A 43 -11.40 -3.44 -11.05
N MET A 44 -10.34 -3.48 -10.24
CA MET A 44 -9.62 -4.72 -9.97
C MET A 44 -10.49 -5.75 -9.25
N ALA A 45 -11.29 -5.33 -8.27
CA ALA A 45 -12.19 -6.21 -7.54
C ALA A 45 -13.26 -6.83 -8.46
N ASP A 46 -13.81 -6.03 -9.38
CA ASP A 46 -14.77 -6.49 -10.40
C ASP A 46 -14.12 -7.49 -11.36
N ALA A 47 -12.88 -7.26 -11.78
CA ALA A 47 -12.14 -8.22 -12.61
C ALA A 47 -11.93 -9.57 -11.93
N LEU A 48 -11.82 -9.58 -10.60
CA LEU A 48 -11.69 -10.79 -9.78
C LEU A 48 -13.04 -11.43 -9.41
N GLU A 49 -14.17 -10.90 -9.89
CA GLU A 49 -15.49 -11.43 -9.54
C GLU A 49 -15.66 -12.88 -10.04
N SER A 50 -15.08 -13.19 -11.18
CA SER A 50 -15.07 -14.54 -11.79
C SER A 50 -14.22 -15.58 -11.05
N PHE A 51 -13.40 -15.16 -10.09
CA PHE A 51 -12.50 -16.04 -9.34
C PHE A 51 -13.24 -16.73 -8.20
N SER A 52 -12.76 -17.91 -7.79
CA SER A 52 -13.21 -18.53 -6.54
C SER A 52 -12.88 -17.62 -5.35
N GLU A 53 -13.56 -17.80 -4.21
CA GLU A 53 -13.26 -17.02 -3.00
C GLU A 53 -11.79 -17.24 -2.55
N GLU A 54 -11.28 -18.45 -2.67
CA GLU A 54 -9.90 -18.81 -2.34
C GLU A 54 -8.91 -18.12 -3.27
N ASP A 55 -9.14 -18.15 -4.59
CA ASP A 55 -8.27 -17.49 -5.57
C ASP A 55 -8.30 -15.97 -5.41
N ARG A 56 -9.46 -15.39 -5.08
CA ARG A 56 -9.59 -13.96 -4.81
C ARG A 56 -8.79 -13.58 -3.56
N GLN A 57 -8.89 -14.36 -2.48
CA GLN A 57 -8.13 -14.12 -1.26
C GLN A 57 -6.62 -14.25 -1.51
N LEU A 58 -6.18 -15.28 -2.24
CA LEU A 58 -4.78 -15.47 -2.58
C LEU A 58 -4.25 -14.31 -3.46
N THR A 59 -5.06 -13.87 -4.42
CA THR A 59 -4.72 -12.74 -5.29
C THR A 59 -4.59 -11.44 -4.48
N LEU A 60 -5.53 -11.15 -3.58
CA LEU A 60 -5.46 -10.00 -2.69
C LEU A 60 -4.21 -10.04 -1.80
N LEU A 61 -3.90 -11.20 -1.20
CA LEU A 61 -2.68 -11.37 -0.42
C LEU A 61 -1.41 -11.13 -1.24
N ALA A 62 -1.37 -11.63 -2.48
CA ALA A 62 -0.23 -11.44 -3.37
C ALA A 62 -0.04 -9.96 -3.77
N VAL A 63 -1.14 -9.27 -4.09
CA VAL A 63 -1.11 -7.84 -4.41
C VAL A 63 -0.70 -7.01 -3.19
N SER A 64 -1.27 -7.28 -2.01
CA SER A 64 -0.89 -6.61 -0.77
C SER A 64 0.58 -6.84 -0.42
N ALA A 65 1.08 -8.07 -0.55
CA ALA A 65 2.49 -8.37 -0.33
C ALA A 65 3.41 -7.60 -1.29
N LYS A 66 3.02 -7.49 -2.58
CA LYS A 66 3.75 -6.70 -3.57
C LYS A 66 3.77 -5.21 -3.19
N LEU A 67 2.61 -4.63 -2.85
CA LEU A 67 2.50 -3.21 -2.48
C LEU A 67 3.34 -2.89 -1.23
N VAL A 68 3.29 -3.75 -0.21
CA VAL A 68 4.10 -3.61 1.01
C VAL A 68 5.60 -3.69 0.67
N LEU A 69 5.99 -4.63 -0.19
CA LEU A 69 7.39 -4.75 -0.63
C LEU A 69 7.85 -3.52 -1.42
N GLU A 70 7.06 -3.05 -2.37
CA GLU A 70 7.36 -1.85 -3.17
C GLU A 70 7.48 -0.61 -2.28
N ASN A 71 6.53 -0.40 -1.35
CA ASN A 71 6.59 0.69 -0.39
C ASN A 71 7.87 0.61 0.47
N MET A 72 8.19 -0.57 1.02
CA MET A 72 9.40 -0.77 1.81
C MET A 72 10.67 -0.44 1.00
N VAL A 73 10.76 -0.90 -0.26
CA VAL A 73 11.90 -0.62 -1.14
C VAL A 73 12.00 0.87 -1.45
N LEU A 74 10.90 1.53 -1.80
CA LEU A 74 10.85 2.97 -2.06
C LEU A 74 11.30 3.77 -0.83
N HIS A 75 10.82 3.40 0.35
CA HIS A 75 11.18 4.04 1.61
C HIS A 75 12.69 3.89 1.90
N ILE A 76 13.26 2.68 1.74
CA ILE A 76 14.71 2.47 1.88
C ILE A 76 15.50 3.32 0.88
N GLN A 77 15.05 3.40 -0.38
CA GLN A 77 15.70 4.22 -1.40
C GLN A 77 15.66 5.71 -1.05
N LEU A 78 14.53 6.20 -0.56
CA LEU A 78 14.35 7.59 -0.14
C LEU A 78 15.30 7.95 1.02
N LEU A 79 15.33 7.12 2.07
CA LEU A 79 16.25 7.31 3.20
C LEU A 79 17.71 7.35 2.75
N ARG A 80 18.12 6.43 1.86
CA ARG A 80 19.47 6.42 1.29
C ARG A 80 19.77 7.67 0.48
N ARG A 81 18.81 8.17 -0.31
CA ARG A 81 18.99 9.38 -1.14
C ARG A 81 19.18 10.64 -0.28
N HIS A 82 18.49 10.73 0.84
CA HIS A 82 18.57 11.87 1.77
C HIS A 82 19.66 11.71 2.85
N GLY A 83 20.43 10.61 2.83
CA GLY A 83 21.46 10.34 3.83
C GLY A 83 20.90 10.12 5.25
N LEU A 84 19.62 9.79 5.36
CA LEU A 84 18.94 9.56 6.62
C LEU A 84 19.20 8.13 7.11
N PRO A 85 19.34 7.91 8.43
CA PRO A 85 19.47 6.57 8.97
C PRO A 85 18.20 5.77 8.70
N LEU A 86 18.37 4.47 8.49
CA LEU A 86 17.24 3.54 8.43
C LEU A 86 16.53 3.55 9.79
N ASN A 87 15.20 3.59 9.78
CA ASN A 87 14.43 3.43 11.02
C ASN A 87 14.66 2.02 11.61
N GLY A 88 14.52 1.88 12.93
CA GLY A 88 14.90 0.64 13.64
C GLY A 88 14.17 -0.62 13.16
N GLN A 89 12.96 -0.48 12.62
CA GLN A 89 12.22 -1.60 12.01
C GLN A 89 12.82 -2.04 10.66
N ALA A 90 13.18 -1.10 9.77
CA ALA A 90 13.84 -1.43 8.50
C ALA A 90 15.24 -2.01 8.73
N GLU A 91 15.99 -1.50 9.70
CA GLU A 91 17.29 -2.09 10.08
C GLU A 91 17.14 -3.53 10.58
N ALA A 92 16.15 -3.81 11.44
CA ALA A 92 15.91 -5.15 11.96
C ALA A 92 15.54 -6.15 10.85
N LEU A 93 14.73 -5.73 9.87
CA LEU A 93 14.36 -6.53 8.71
C LEU A 93 15.57 -6.79 7.79
N LEU A 94 16.36 -5.76 7.48
CA LEU A 94 17.57 -5.91 6.67
C LEU A 94 18.66 -6.72 7.37
N ALA A 95 18.77 -6.61 8.70
CA ALA A 95 19.68 -7.42 9.50
C ALA A 95 19.32 -8.91 9.46
N ARG A 96 18.03 -9.26 9.36
CA ARG A 96 17.59 -10.65 9.16
C ARG A 96 17.99 -11.21 7.81
N LEU A 97 18.00 -10.39 6.75
CA LEU A 97 18.53 -10.79 5.44
C LEU A 97 20.04 -11.05 5.49
N ARG A 98 20.81 -10.17 6.13
CA ARG A 98 22.27 -10.36 6.32
C ARG A 98 22.67 -11.57 7.15
N LYS A 99 21.79 -12.07 8.03
CA LYS A 99 22.03 -13.29 8.83
C LYS A 99 21.65 -14.59 8.11
N LYS A 100 21.02 -14.49 6.94
CA LYS A 100 20.58 -15.63 6.14
C LYS A 100 21.57 -16.00 5.02
N GLU A 101 22.61 -15.19 4.84
CA GLU A 101 23.85 -15.49 4.09
C GLU A 101 24.90 -16.10 5.03
#